data_AF-A0A354YWD6-F1
#
_entry.id   AF-A0A354YWD6-F1
#
_cell.length_a   1.000
_cell.length_b   1.000
_cell.length_c   1.000
_cell.angle_alpha   90.00
_cell.angle_beta   90.00
_cell.angle_gamma   90.00
#
_symmetry.space_group_name_H-M   'P 1'
#
loop_
_entity.id
_entity.type
_entity.pdbx_description
1 polymer ?
#
loop_
_entity_poly.entity_id
_entity_poly.type
_entity_poly.pdbx_seq_one_letter_code
_entity_poly.pdbx_strand_id
1 'polypeptide(L)'
;GAELFIKGQEDDVKQSFDLIQNLLEVVDREQQLNINDIDYRYTLIKKGEKSRHQDIVSSPILNTARGKAIKAKTLGQKKYIKSILKDDVVFAIGPAGTGKTYLAVVMAVRALKHKEVERIILVRPAV
;
A
#
# COMPACT_ATOMS: atom_id res chain seq x y z
N GLY A 1 10.39 26.90 9.85
CA GLY A 1 9.32 26.29 9.04
C GLY A 1 9.58 26.60 7.59
N ALA A 2 9.16 25.73 6.67
CA ALA A 2 9.18 26.02 5.25
C ALA A 2 7.83 26.62 4.84
N GLU A 3 7.83 27.69 4.07
CA GLU A 3 6.63 28.26 3.46
C GLU A 3 6.45 27.67 2.06
N LEU A 4 5.23 27.30 1.71
CA LEU A 4 4.89 26.72 0.41
C LEU A 4 3.82 27.59 -0.27
N PHE A 5 4.12 28.06 -1.49
CA PHE A 5 3.20 28.83 -2.31
C PHE A 5 2.71 27.98 -3.48
N ILE A 6 1.38 27.88 -3.64
CA ILE A 6 0.73 27.13 -4.73
C ILE A 6 -0.01 28.15 -5.61
N LYS A 7 0.23 28.11 -6.93
CA LYS A 7 -0.39 29.02 -7.89
C LYS A 7 -0.87 28.24 -9.12
N GLY A 8 -2.07 28.53 -9.58
CA GLY A 8 -2.71 27.84 -10.71
C GLY A 8 -4.20 28.17 -10.78
N GLN A 9 -4.97 27.32 -11.47
CA GLN A 9 -6.43 27.39 -11.43
C GLN A 9 -6.94 26.98 -10.04
N GLU A 10 -8.10 27.51 -9.65
CA GLU A 10 -8.64 27.35 -8.29
C GLU A 10 -8.79 25.86 -7.90
N ASP A 11 -9.30 25.04 -8.81
CA ASP A 11 -9.44 23.59 -8.60
C ASP A 11 -8.10 22.88 -8.45
N ASP A 12 -7.10 23.24 -9.26
CA ASP A 12 -5.76 22.64 -9.20
C ASP A 12 -5.02 23.03 -7.91
N VAL A 13 -5.19 24.28 -7.47
CA VAL A 13 -4.63 24.78 -6.20
C VAL A 13 -5.22 24.01 -5.04
N LYS A 14 -6.54 23.81 -5.03
CA LYS A 14 -7.26 23.07 -4.00
C LYS A 14 -6.84 21.59 -3.95
N GLN A 15 -6.79 20.92 -5.10
CA GLN A 15 -6.34 19.52 -5.17
C GLN A 15 -4.88 19.35 -4.71
N SER A 16 -4.01 20.29 -5.10
CA SER A 16 -2.59 20.27 -4.70
C SER A 16 -2.45 20.47 -3.19
N PHE A 17 -3.20 21.42 -2.63
CA PHE A 17 -3.23 21.66 -1.18
C PHE A 17 -3.70 20.41 -0.41
N ASP A 18 -4.81 19.81 -0.83
CA ASP A 18 -5.36 18.60 -0.22
C ASP A 18 -4.36 17.42 -0.30
N LEU A 19 -3.67 17.26 -1.43
CA LEU A 19 -2.63 16.24 -1.60
C LEU A 19 -1.49 16.46 -0.61
N ILE A 20 -0.95 17.67 -0.54
CA ILE A 20 0.18 17.99 0.36
C ILE A 20 -0.20 17.75 1.82
N GLN A 21 -1.39 18.20 2.25
CA GLN A 21 -1.89 17.93 3.61
C GLN A 21 -1.95 16.42 3.89
N ASN A 22 -2.50 15.62 2.98
CA ASN A 22 -2.53 14.16 3.13
C ASN A 22 -1.12 13.53 3.19
N LEU A 23 -0.17 14.03 2.40
CA LEU A 23 1.21 13.51 2.40
C LEU A 23 1.95 13.85 3.70
N LEU A 24 1.73 15.04 4.26
CA LEU A 24 2.29 15.43 5.55
C LEU A 24 1.79 14.50 6.67
N GLU A 25 0.48 14.17 6.70
CA GLU A 25 -0.05 13.20 7.65
C GLU A 25 0.61 11.80 7.54
N VAL A 26 0.95 11.38 6.32
CA VAL A 26 1.65 10.11 6.09
C VAL A 26 3.08 10.18 6.62
N VAL A 27 3.80 11.27 6.38
CA VAL A 27 5.17 11.46 6.88
C VAL A 27 5.18 11.46 8.41
N ASP A 28 4.25 12.18 9.04
CA ASP A 28 4.17 12.26 10.50
C ASP A 28 3.91 10.88 11.15
N ARG A 29 3.14 10.01 10.48
CA ARG A 29 2.78 8.69 11.02
C ARG A 29 3.74 7.57 10.65
N GLU A 30 4.21 7.54 9.40
CA GLU A 30 4.99 6.42 8.86
C GLU A 30 6.49 6.71 8.77
N GLN A 31 6.90 7.97 9.03
CA GLN A 31 8.28 8.48 8.92
C GLN A 31 8.94 8.26 7.55
N GLN A 32 8.19 7.77 6.56
CA GLN A 32 8.70 7.45 5.23
C GLN A 32 7.60 7.69 4.21
N LEU A 33 7.96 8.39 3.14
CA LEU A 33 7.13 8.62 1.97
C LEU A 33 7.88 8.11 0.74
N ASN A 34 7.21 7.32 -0.10
CA ASN A 34 7.76 6.90 -1.39
C ASN A 34 6.87 7.35 -2.55
N ILE A 35 7.41 7.30 -3.77
CA ILE A 35 6.72 7.75 -5.00
C ILE A 35 5.36 7.06 -5.19
N ASN A 36 5.28 5.75 -4.93
CA ASN A 36 4.01 5.04 -5.06
C ASN A 36 2.95 5.51 -4.06
N ASP A 37 3.37 5.97 -2.87
CA ASP A 37 2.45 6.54 -1.88
C ASP A 37 1.86 7.86 -2.43
N ILE A 38 2.68 8.68 -3.10
CA ILE A 38 2.27 9.94 -3.74
C ILE A 38 1.30 9.66 -4.89
N ASP A 39 1.66 8.78 -5.82
CA ASP A 39 0.83 8.44 -6.99
C ASP A 39 -0.53 7.89 -6.58
N TYR A 40 -0.54 7.03 -5.55
CA TYR A 40 -1.79 6.48 -5.02
C TYR A 40 -2.69 7.58 -4.45
N ARG A 41 -2.14 8.51 -3.67
CA ARG A 41 -2.92 9.61 -3.07
C ARG A 41 -3.44 10.58 -4.11
N TYR A 42 -2.61 10.94 -5.09
CA TYR A 42 -3.03 11.74 -6.23
C TYR A 42 -4.19 11.09 -6.98
N THR A 43 -4.10 9.78 -7.24
CA THR A 43 -5.15 9.03 -7.93
C THR A 43 -6.46 9.00 -7.14
N LEU A 44 -6.41 8.89 -5.80
CA LEU A 44 -7.60 8.91 -4.95
C LEU A 44 -8.30 10.28 -4.97
N ILE A 45 -7.53 11.36 -4.83
CA ILE A 45 -8.06 12.74 -4.88
C ILE A 45 -8.72 13.00 -6.23
N LYS A 46 -8.07 12.62 -7.33
CA LYS A 46 -8.59 12.78 -8.68
C LYS A 46 -9.91 12.02 -8.92
N LYS A 47 -10.11 10.89 -8.25
CA LYS A 47 -11.35 10.11 -8.34
C LYS A 47 -12.47 10.65 -7.44
N GLY A 48 -12.22 11.70 -6.65
CA GLY A 48 -13.17 12.16 -5.63
C GLY A 48 -13.37 11.15 -4.49
N GLU A 49 -12.59 10.07 -4.47
CA GLU A 49 -12.65 9.05 -3.44
C GLU A 49 -11.90 9.56 -2.20
N LYS A 50 -12.63 10.20 -1.28
CA LYS A 50 -12.15 10.44 0.09
C LYS A 50 -12.09 9.12 0.84
N SER A 51 -11.19 8.22 0.44
CA SER A 51 -10.87 7.03 1.23
C SER A 51 -10.36 7.52 2.58
N ARG A 52 -11.13 7.31 3.66
CA ARG A 52 -10.66 7.65 4.99
C ARG A 52 -9.44 6.78 5.25
N HIS A 53 -8.32 7.39 5.60
CA HIS A 53 -7.08 6.67 5.95
C HIS A 53 -7.31 5.54 6.97
N GLN A 54 -8.35 5.68 7.82
CA GLN A 54 -8.80 4.69 8.78
C GLN A 54 -9.18 3.34 8.13
N ASP A 55 -9.67 3.34 6.89
CA ASP A 55 -10.07 2.12 6.18
C ASP A 55 -8.86 1.28 5.73
N ILE A 56 -7.70 1.91 5.59
CA ILE A 56 -6.45 1.29 5.13
C ILE A 56 -5.60 0.80 6.30
N VAL A 57 -5.85 1.29 7.52
CA VAL A 57 -5.16 0.80 8.72
C VAL A 57 -5.31 -0.72 8.76
N SER A 58 -4.16 -1.39 8.68
CA SER A 58 -4.03 -2.84 8.68
C SER A 58 -3.01 -3.19 9.73
N SER A 59 -3.31 -4.24 10.50
CA SER A 59 -2.36 -4.80 11.44
C SER A 59 -1.09 -5.22 10.71
N PRO A 60 0.10 -5.06 11.32
CA PRO A 60 1.34 -5.58 10.75
C PRO A 60 1.20 -7.05 10.39
N ILE A 61 1.60 -7.40 9.17
CA ILE A 61 1.59 -8.77 8.67
C ILE A 61 2.80 -9.53 9.23
N LEU A 62 3.98 -8.91 9.11
CA LEU A 62 5.28 -9.39 9.54
C LEU A 62 6.21 -8.19 9.74
N ASN A 63 7.31 -8.39 10.44
CA ASN A 63 8.43 -7.45 10.46
C ASN A 63 9.53 -7.91 9.50
N THR A 64 10.13 -6.96 8.79
CA THR A 64 11.37 -7.18 8.04
C THR A 64 12.50 -7.60 8.99
N ALA A 65 13.60 -8.12 8.43
CA ALA A 65 14.79 -8.46 9.21
C ALA A 65 15.38 -7.27 9.99
N ARG A 66 15.11 -6.03 9.54
CA ARG A 66 15.55 -4.78 10.20
C ARG A 66 14.48 -4.22 11.16
N GLY A 67 13.45 -5.00 11.51
CA GLY A 67 12.42 -4.61 12.47
C GLY A 67 11.29 -3.75 11.90
N LYS A 68 11.40 -3.24 10.66
CA LYS A 68 10.32 -2.45 10.04
C LYS A 68 9.07 -3.31 9.81
N ALA A 69 7.91 -2.82 10.24
CA ALA A 69 6.61 -3.45 10.02
C ALA A 69 6.20 -3.44 8.54
N ILE A 70 5.73 -4.59 8.06
CA ILE A 70 5.14 -4.76 6.73
C ILE A 70 3.62 -4.77 6.90
N LYS A 71 2.93 -3.82 6.27
CA LYS A 71 1.47 -3.65 6.35
C LYS A 71 0.92 -3.25 4.98
N ALA A 72 -0.40 -3.40 4.79
CA ALA A 72 -1.06 -2.92 3.58
C ALA A 72 -1.06 -1.39 3.56
N LYS A 73 -0.67 -0.80 2.43
CA LYS A 73 -0.61 0.65 2.22
C LYS A 73 -1.79 1.19 1.42
N THR A 74 -2.53 0.32 0.74
CA THR A 74 -3.68 0.68 -0.09
C THR A 74 -4.87 -0.23 0.20
N LEU A 75 -6.08 0.22 -0.14
CA LEU A 75 -7.29 -0.61 -0.02
C LEU A 75 -7.19 -1.87 -0.89
N GLY A 76 -6.61 -1.74 -2.09
CA GLY A 76 -6.37 -2.86 -2.99
C GLY A 76 -5.46 -3.91 -2.38
N GLN A 77 -4.37 -3.49 -1.72
CA GLN A 77 -3.48 -4.40 -0.99
C GLN A 77 -4.18 -5.08 0.18
N LYS A 78 -4.99 -4.35 0.95
CA LYS A 78 -5.79 -4.91 2.06
C LYS A 78 -6.77 -5.97 1.55
N LYS A 79 -7.48 -5.70 0.45
CA LYS A 79 -8.37 -6.66 -0.20
C LYS A 79 -7.60 -7.89 -0.70
N TYR A 80 -6.44 -7.67 -1.33
CA TYR A 80 -5.58 -8.75 -1.81
C TYR A 80 -5.12 -9.68 -0.69
N ILE A 81 -4.62 -9.14 0.42
CA ILE A 81 -4.22 -9.93 1.60
C ILE A 81 -5.42 -10.71 2.16
N LYS A 82 -6.60 -10.08 2.23
CA LYS A 82 -7.82 -10.75 2.71
C LYS A 82 -8.21 -11.92 1.80
N SER A 83 -8.08 -11.77 0.48
CA SER A 83 -8.31 -12.87 -0.46
C SER A 83 -7.31 -14.00 -0.26
N ILE A 84 -6.01 -13.72 -0.07
CA ILE A 84 -5.00 -14.76 0.20
C ILE A 84 -5.36 -15.60 1.43
N LEU A 85 -5.96 -14.98 2.46
CA LEU A 85 -6.34 -15.68 3.70
C LEU A 85 -7.63 -16.49 3.57
N LYS A 86 -8.48 -16.21 2.60
CA LYS A 86 -9.84 -16.76 2.50
C LYS A 86 -10.00 -17.76 1.35
N ASP A 87 -9.34 -17.49 0.24
CA ASP A 87 -9.56 -18.15 -1.03
C ASP A 87 -8.38 -19.07 -1.36
N ASP A 88 -8.63 -20.28 -1.89
CA ASP A 88 -7.57 -21.25 -2.21
C ASP A 88 -6.66 -20.79 -3.37
N VAL A 89 -7.23 -20.01 -4.30
CA VAL A 89 -6.53 -19.48 -5.48
C VAL A 89 -6.87 -18.02 -5.66
N VAL A 90 -5.85 -17.16 -5.78
CA VAL A 90 -6.01 -15.71 -5.90
C VAL A 90 -5.30 -15.19 -7.15
N PHE A 91 -6.05 -14.55 -8.04
CA PHE A 91 -5.51 -13.82 -9.18
C PHE A 91 -5.38 -12.33 -8.84
N ALA A 92 -4.13 -11.84 -8.78
CA ALA A 92 -3.85 -10.44 -8.48
C ALA A 92 -3.70 -9.62 -9.77
N ILE A 93 -4.65 -8.73 -10.03
CA ILE A 93 -4.61 -7.80 -11.17
C ILE A 93 -4.29 -6.40 -10.65
N GLY A 94 -3.42 -5.67 -11.35
CA GLY A 94 -3.16 -4.27 -11.06
C GLY A 94 -1.86 -3.76 -11.68
N PRO A 95 -1.62 -2.43 -11.63
CA PRO A 95 -0.45 -1.80 -12.25
C PRO A 95 0.88 -2.40 -11.76
N ALA A 96 1.92 -2.33 -12.59
CA ALA A 96 3.27 -2.70 -12.18
C ALA A 96 3.70 -1.89 -10.93
N GLY A 97 4.59 -2.45 -10.10
CA GLY A 97 5.10 -1.75 -8.92
C GLY A 97 4.18 -1.69 -7.68
N THR A 98 2.93 -2.14 -7.78
CA THR A 98 1.93 -2.05 -6.68
C THR A 98 2.08 -3.09 -5.55
N GLY A 99 3.16 -3.89 -5.56
CA GLY A 99 3.49 -4.82 -4.48
C GLY A 99 2.77 -6.17 -4.50
N LYS A 100 2.11 -6.55 -5.59
CA LYS A 100 1.38 -7.85 -5.73
C LYS A 100 2.26 -9.06 -5.38
N THR A 101 3.41 -9.20 -6.05
CA THR A 101 4.35 -10.31 -5.81
C THR A 101 4.97 -10.22 -4.42
N TYR A 102 5.37 -9.02 -4.01
CA TYR A 102 5.98 -8.79 -2.70
C TYR A 102 5.05 -9.23 -1.56
N LEU A 103 3.79 -8.79 -1.57
CA LEU A 103 2.82 -9.15 -0.54
C LEU A 103 2.45 -10.63 -0.56
N ALA A 104 2.35 -11.27 -1.73
CA ALA A 104 2.19 -12.73 -1.81
C ALA A 104 3.34 -13.47 -1.10
N VAL A 105 4.58 -13.08 -1.38
CA VAL A 105 5.76 -13.68 -0.74
C VAL A 105 5.76 -13.42 0.76
N VAL A 106 5.41 -12.21 1.21
CA VAL A 106 5.29 -11.88 2.65
C VAL A 106 4.26 -12.79 3.32
N MET A 107 3.09 -12.99 2.71
CA MET A 107 2.05 -13.88 3.25
C MET A 107 2.51 -15.35 3.29
N ALA A 108 3.20 -15.82 2.25
CA ALA A 108 3.75 -17.18 2.23
C ALA A 108 4.80 -17.39 3.33
N VAL A 109 5.72 -16.42 3.51
CA VAL A 109 6.73 -16.46 4.59
C VAL A 109 6.07 -16.40 5.96
N ARG A 110 4.99 -15.64 6.13
CA ARG A 110 4.19 -15.62 7.36
C ARG A 110 3.65 -17.02 7.66
N ALA A 111 2.95 -17.63 6.71
CA ALA A 111 2.37 -18.96 6.88
C ALA A 111 3.45 -20.00 7.25
N LEU A 112 4.61 -19.96 6.58
CA LEU A 112 5.73 -20.84 6.87
C LEU A 112 6.27 -20.64 8.30
N LYS A 113 6.46 -19.38 8.73
CA LYS A 113 6.92 -19.05 10.10
C LYS A 113 5.92 -19.47 11.18
N HIS A 114 4.62 -19.37 10.90
CA HIS A 114 3.55 -19.81 11.79
C HIS A 114 3.27 -21.32 11.71
N LYS A 115 4.04 -22.08 10.91
CA LYS A 115 3.86 -23.52 10.68
C LYS A 115 2.47 -23.87 10.11
N GLU A 116 1.83 -22.93 9.42
CA GLU A 116 0.58 -23.14 8.69
C GLU A 116 0.82 -23.92 7.39
N VAL A 117 2.06 -23.88 6.87
CA VAL A 117 2.52 -24.64 5.70
C VAL A 117 3.92 -25.21 5.94
N GLU A 118 4.24 -26.32 5.27
CA GLU A 118 5.57 -26.95 5.38
C GLU A 118 6.60 -26.39 4.40
N ARG A 119 6.16 -25.99 3.20
CA ARG A 119 7.04 -25.63 2.08
C ARG A 119 6.41 -24.53 1.23
N ILE A 120 7.25 -23.68 0.64
CA ILE A 120 6.87 -22.66 -0.35
C ILE A 120 7.43 -23.09 -1.70
N ILE A 121 6.59 -23.13 -2.74
CA ILE A 121 6.98 -23.44 -4.10
C ILE A 121 6.92 -22.16 -4.92
N LEU A 122 8.06 -21.75 -5.50
CA LEU A 122 8.13 -20.63 -6.43
C LEU A 122 8.22 -21.18 -7.84
N VAL A 123 7.20 -20.91 -8.64
CA VAL A 123 7.17 -21.31 -10.05
C VAL A 123 7.35 -20.07 -10.90
N ARG A 124 8.34 -20.09 -11.78
CA ARG A 124 8.41 -19.15 -12.89
C ARG A 124 7.51 -19.70 -14.00
N PRO A 125 6.56 -18.93 -14.54
CA PRO A 125 5.77 -19.40 -15.67
C PRO A 125 6.72 -19.71 -16.83
N ALA A 126 6.52 -20.87 -17.47
CA ALA A 126 7.16 -21.18 -18.73
C ALA A 126 6.58 -20.21 -19.77
N VAL A 127 7.35 -19.20 -20.13
CA VAL A 127 7.06 -18.25 -21.20
C VAL A 127 8.31 -18.11 -22.03
#